data_AF-A0A0J0XDF1-F1
#
_entry.id   AF-A0A0J0XDF1-F1
#
_cell.length_a   1.000
_cell.length_b   1.000
_cell.length_c   1.000
_cell.angle_alpha   90.00
_cell.angle_beta   90.00
_cell.angle_gamma   90.00
#
_symmetry.space_group_name_H-M   'P 1'
#
loop_
_entity.id
_entity.type
_entity.pdbx_description
1 polymer ?
#
loop_
_entity_poly.entity_id
_entity_poly.type
_entity_poly.pdbx_seq_one_letter_code
_entity_poly.pdbx_strand_id
1 'polypeptide(L)'
;IRLLIIDSITALLRGQTEGSTTSLAQRSLYLSSIADRLKALAVAHELAVVVVNQVKDVFAPGFGGIDPDEALPPMLYATQARHFSGQSPGVAKEAALGIVWAISVNTRLMLARTGRRRILSDDDLRSAKRARSDHPLQHQTSETEEKVLVRRIHLVFSPFAHPATLDYVILGDG
;
A
#
# COMPACT_ATOMS: atom_id res chain seq x y z
N ILE A 1 11.94 2.28 -21.94
CA ILE A 1 10.90 2.34 -20.88
C ILE A 1 11.62 2.27 -19.54
N ARG A 2 11.37 3.18 -18.59
CA ARG A 2 12.07 3.21 -17.27
C ARG A 2 11.18 2.81 -16.09
N LEU A 3 9.89 2.65 -16.32
CA LEU A 3 8.90 2.33 -15.30
C LEU A 3 7.85 1.39 -15.90
N LEU A 4 7.59 0.28 -15.19
CA LEU A 4 6.50 -0.64 -15.45
C LEU A 4 5.52 -0.56 -14.28
N ILE A 5 4.26 -0.24 -14.54
CA ILE A 5 3.19 -0.19 -13.53
C ILE A 5 2.21 -1.33 -13.79
N ILE A 6 1.92 -2.10 -12.75
CA ILE A 6 0.91 -3.17 -12.75
C ILE A 6 -0.17 -2.77 -11.74
N ASP A 7 -1.32 -2.31 -12.21
CA ASP A 7 -2.34 -1.67 -11.36
C ASP A 7 -3.14 -2.64 -10.46
N SER A 8 -3.25 -3.93 -10.80
CA SER A 8 -3.84 -4.89 -9.86
C SER A 8 -3.42 -6.31 -10.16
N ILE A 9 -2.26 -6.71 -9.63
CA ILE A 9 -1.86 -8.13 -9.66
C ILE A 9 -2.85 -9.01 -8.89
N THR A 10 -3.50 -8.47 -7.87
CA THR A 10 -4.48 -9.20 -7.05
C THR A 10 -5.72 -9.56 -7.85
N ALA A 11 -6.13 -8.73 -8.81
CA ALA A 11 -7.33 -8.97 -9.62
C ALA A 11 -7.21 -10.26 -10.44
N LEU A 12 -5.99 -10.57 -10.94
CA LEU A 12 -5.71 -11.79 -11.69
C LEU A 12 -5.75 -13.07 -10.84
N LEU A 13 -5.62 -12.92 -9.51
CA LEU A 13 -5.52 -14.03 -8.56
C LEU A 13 -6.81 -14.24 -7.76
N ARG A 14 -7.78 -13.32 -7.87
CA ARG A 14 -9.10 -13.44 -7.26
C ARG A 14 -9.95 -14.37 -8.15
N GLY A 15 -10.27 -15.56 -7.65
CA GLY A 15 -11.10 -16.56 -8.32
C GLY A 15 -10.39 -17.86 -8.70
N GLN A 16 -9.05 -17.91 -8.67
CA GLN A 16 -8.27 -19.13 -9.01
C GLN A 16 -8.14 -20.13 -7.85
N THR A 17 -8.49 -19.74 -6.62
CA THR A 17 -8.19 -20.52 -5.40
C THR A 17 -9.30 -20.45 -4.37
N GLU A 18 -10.47 -21.02 -4.69
CA GLU A 18 -11.47 -21.29 -3.66
C GLU A 18 -11.17 -22.64 -2.99
N GLY A 19 -10.65 -22.57 -1.74
CA GLY A 19 -10.97 -23.54 -0.69
C GLY A 19 -10.01 -24.70 -0.40
N SER A 20 -9.01 -25.02 -1.22
CA SER A 20 -8.11 -26.17 -0.96
C SER A 20 -6.68 -25.78 -0.55
N THR A 21 -6.06 -26.51 0.38
CA THR A 21 -4.66 -26.30 0.80
C THR A 21 -3.67 -26.48 -0.37
N THR A 22 -3.97 -27.40 -1.30
CA THR A 22 -3.20 -27.58 -2.53
C THR A 22 -3.24 -26.34 -3.42
N SER A 23 -4.39 -25.64 -3.45
CA SER A 23 -4.55 -24.39 -4.20
C SER A 23 -3.72 -23.23 -3.62
N LEU A 24 -3.48 -23.21 -2.31
CA LEU A 24 -2.64 -22.20 -1.64
C LEU A 24 -1.15 -22.39 -1.94
N ALA A 25 -0.68 -23.64 -1.93
CA ALA A 25 0.69 -23.97 -2.30
C ALA A 25 0.96 -23.61 -3.77
N GLN A 26 0.04 -23.98 -4.67
CA GLN A 26 0.14 -23.64 -6.09
C GLN A 26 0.11 -22.12 -6.32
N ARG A 27 -0.75 -21.40 -5.62
CA ARG A 27 -0.77 -19.93 -5.65
C ARG A 27 0.54 -19.31 -5.16
N SER A 28 1.14 -19.90 -4.13
CA SER A 28 2.44 -19.45 -3.61
C SER A 28 3.53 -19.61 -4.66
N LEU A 29 3.61 -20.77 -5.32
CA LEU A 29 4.56 -21.02 -6.42
C LEU A 29 4.36 -20.04 -7.58
N TYR A 30 3.10 -19.80 -7.96
CA TYR A 30 2.79 -18.87 -9.04
C TYR A 30 3.17 -17.42 -8.70
N LEU A 31 2.89 -16.98 -7.47
CA LEU A 31 3.31 -15.66 -6.97
C LEU A 31 4.84 -15.49 -6.96
N SER A 32 5.57 -16.52 -6.49
CA SER A 32 7.03 -16.52 -6.53
C SER A 32 7.55 -16.41 -7.96
N SER A 33 7.01 -17.21 -8.89
CA SER A 33 7.41 -17.18 -10.30
C SER A 33 7.16 -15.81 -10.95
N ILE A 34 6.02 -15.17 -10.66
CA ILE A 34 5.74 -13.82 -11.15
C ILE A 34 6.76 -12.83 -10.58
N ALA A 35 7.01 -12.87 -9.27
CA ALA A 35 7.94 -11.94 -8.64
C ALA A 35 9.36 -12.08 -9.21
N ASP A 36 9.83 -13.32 -9.43
CA ASP A 36 11.15 -13.58 -10.01
C ASP A 36 11.25 -13.06 -11.44
N ARG A 37 10.22 -13.28 -12.26
CA ARG A 37 10.15 -12.74 -13.63
C ARG A 37 10.15 -11.22 -13.65
N LEU A 38 9.39 -10.57 -12.76
CA LEU A 38 9.36 -9.11 -12.66
C LEU A 38 10.71 -8.55 -12.24
N LYS A 39 11.41 -9.20 -11.29
CA LYS A 39 12.78 -8.83 -10.90
C LYS A 39 13.76 -9.00 -12.05
N ALA A 40 13.70 -10.12 -12.77
CA ALA A 40 14.55 -10.38 -13.93
C ALA A 40 14.34 -9.31 -15.01
N LEU A 41 13.09 -8.92 -15.29
CA LEU A 41 12.78 -7.83 -16.21
C LEU A 41 13.30 -6.48 -15.73
N ALA A 42 13.15 -6.18 -14.42
CA ALA A 42 13.66 -4.94 -13.83
C ALA A 42 15.18 -4.81 -14.01
N VAL A 43 15.92 -5.91 -13.81
CA VAL A 43 17.37 -5.95 -13.99
C VAL A 43 17.76 -5.90 -15.47
N ALA A 44 17.14 -6.72 -16.32
CA ALA A 44 17.48 -6.81 -17.73
C ALA A 44 17.21 -5.52 -18.52
N HIS A 45 16.23 -4.73 -18.10
CA HIS A 45 15.83 -3.50 -18.77
C HIS A 45 16.06 -2.22 -17.95
N GLU A 46 16.76 -2.33 -16.82
CA GLU A 46 17.09 -1.21 -15.91
C GLU A 46 15.86 -0.33 -15.60
N LEU A 47 14.74 -0.96 -15.26
CA LEU A 47 13.47 -0.28 -15.00
C LEU A 47 12.97 -0.49 -13.56
N ALA A 48 12.21 0.47 -13.08
CA ALA A 48 11.45 0.32 -11.85
C ALA A 48 10.15 -0.45 -12.13
N VAL A 49 9.80 -1.40 -11.27
CA VAL A 49 8.51 -2.10 -11.30
C VAL A 49 7.67 -1.67 -10.10
N VAL A 50 6.51 -1.08 -10.36
CA VAL A 50 5.53 -0.73 -9.34
C VAL A 50 4.32 -1.63 -9.49
N VAL A 51 3.99 -2.36 -8.43
CA VAL A 51 2.83 -3.25 -8.40
C VAL A 51 1.84 -2.75 -7.36
N VAL A 52 0.63 -2.49 -7.81
CA VAL A 52 -0.48 -2.14 -6.94
C VAL A 52 -1.20 -3.42 -6.51
N ASN A 53 -1.36 -3.54 -5.21
CA ASN A 53 -1.98 -4.67 -4.54
C ASN A 53 -3.23 -4.19 -3.80
N GLN A 54 -4.22 -5.05 -3.74
CA GLN A 54 -5.43 -4.81 -2.98
C GLN A 54 -5.26 -5.25 -1.52
N VAL A 55 -6.13 -4.74 -0.66
CA VAL A 55 -6.20 -5.14 0.75
C VAL A 55 -7.33 -6.14 0.98
N LYS A 56 -7.20 -6.93 2.04
CA LYS A 56 -8.27 -7.76 2.62
C LYS A 56 -8.53 -7.34 4.06
N ASP A 57 -9.74 -7.62 4.52
CA ASP A 57 -10.10 -7.45 5.92
C ASP A 57 -9.40 -8.49 6.80
N VAL A 58 -8.91 -8.01 7.94
CA VAL A 58 -8.39 -8.85 9.00
C VAL A 58 -9.48 -8.92 10.04
N PHE A 59 -10.16 -10.04 10.08
CA PHE A 59 -11.01 -10.35 11.21
C PHE A 59 -10.06 -10.76 12.33
N ALA A 60 -9.96 -9.93 13.37
CA ALA A 60 -9.36 -10.39 14.62
C ALA A 60 -10.03 -11.73 14.94
N PRO A 61 -9.28 -12.76 15.35
CA PRO A 61 -9.93 -13.94 15.88
C PRO A 61 -10.82 -13.42 17.00
N GLY A 62 -12.14 -13.53 16.81
CA GLY A 62 -13.04 -13.56 17.94
C GLY A 62 -12.60 -14.79 18.70
N PHE A 63 -11.67 -14.63 19.63
CA PHE A 63 -11.35 -15.66 20.60
C PHE A 63 -12.57 -15.71 21.53
N GLY A 64 -13.68 -16.23 21.02
CA GLY A 64 -14.79 -16.68 21.83
C GLY A 64 -14.26 -17.82 22.69
N GLY A 65 -13.71 -17.47 23.85
CA GLY A 65 -13.29 -18.43 24.88
C GLY A 65 -11.82 -18.42 25.29
N ILE A 66 -10.97 -17.49 24.84
CA ILE A 66 -9.64 -17.33 25.48
C ILE A 66 -9.71 -16.13 26.42
N ASP A 67 -9.52 -16.39 27.71
CA ASP A 67 -9.47 -15.35 28.72
C ASP A 67 -8.37 -14.33 28.35
N PRO A 68 -8.62 -13.02 28.49
CA PRO A 68 -7.63 -11.98 28.18
C PRO A 68 -6.33 -12.07 29.00
N ASP A 69 -6.31 -12.92 30.04
CA ASP A 69 -5.16 -13.18 30.91
C ASP A 69 -4.29 -14.35 30.40
N GLU A 70 -4.76 -15.15 29.43
CA GLU A 70 -3.98 -16.24 28.85
C GLU A 70 -3.15 -15.69 27.68
N ALA A 71 -1.89 -15.36 27.97
CA ALA A 71 -0.94 -14.85 26.98
C ALA A 71 -0.82 -15.81 25.80
N LEU A 72 -1.37 -15.41 24.64
CA LEU A 72 -1.23 -16.16 23.40
C LEU A 72 0.25 -16.50 23.13
N PRO A 73 0.56 -17.70 22.62
CA PRO A 73 1.93 -18.08 22.34
C PRO A 73 2.61 -17.03 21.44
N PRO A 74 3.77 -16.47 21.85
CA PRO A 74 4.41 -15.34 21.16
C PRO A 74 4.89 -15.68 19.73
N MET A 75 4.87 -16.96 19.35
CA MET A 75 5.30 -17.47 18.05
C MET A 75 4.15 -17.84 17.10
N LEU A 76 2.89 -17.57 17.45
CA LEU A 76 1.81 -17.82 16.51
C LEU A 76 1.93 -16.86 15.32
N TYR A 77 1.92 -17.39 14.10
CA TYR A 77 2.05 -16.57 12.89
C TYR A 77 1.04 -15.41 12.85
N ALA A 78 -0.17 -15.60 13.38
CA ALA A 78 -1.19 -14.57 13.49
C ALA A 78 -0.75 -13.34 14.29
N THR A 79 0.07 -13.50 15.33
CA THR A 79 0.56 -12.38 16.15
C THR A 79 1.69 -11.63 15.46
N GLN A 80 2.49 -12.32 14.64
CA GLN A 80 3.63 -11.74 13.91
C GLN A 80 3.23 -11.15 12.56
N ALA A 81 2.17 -11.67 11.93
CA ALA A 81 1.73 -11.28 10.60
C ALA A 81 1.52 -9.78 10.47
N ARG A 82 1.06 -9.08 11.53
CA ARG A 82 0.88 -7.62 11.55
C ARG A 82 2.13 -6.84 11.14
N HIS A 83 3.32 -7.33 11.49
CA HIS A 83 4.60 -6.68 11.20
C HIS A 83 4.99 -6.78 9.72
N PHE A 84 4.48 -7.80 9.02
CA PHE A 84 4.79 -8.06 7.62
C PHE A 84 3.61 -7.88 6.70
N SER A 85 2.37 -7.76 7.19
CA SER A 85 1.18 -7.59 6.36
C SER A 85 0.78 -6.12 6.23
N GLY A 86 1.45 -5.26 7.02
CA GLY A 86 1.34 -3.80 7.02
C GLY A 86 0.10 -3.29 7.75
N GLN A 87 -0.39 -4.06 8.72
CA GLN A 87 -1.47 -3.62 9.59
C GLN A 87 -1.01 -2.41 10.42
N SER A 88 -1.79 -1.33 10.42
CA SER A 88 -1.57 -0.17 11.28
C SER A 88 -2.59 -0.13 12.42
N PRO A 89 -2.25 0.40 13.60
CA PRO A 89 -3.21 0.58 14.69
C PRO A 89 -4.49 1.29 14.21
N GLY A 90 -5.65 0.70 14.46
CA GLY A 90 -6.95 1.23 14.04
C GLY A 90 -7.38 0.90 12.61
N VAL A 91 -6.57 0.18 11.83
CA VAL A 91 -6.95 -0.29 10.48
C VAL A 91 -6.77 -1.80 10.39
N ALA A 92 -7.90 -2.52 10.49
CA ALA A 92 -7.96 -3.98 10.38
C ALA A 92 -7.90 -4.43 8.90
N LYS A 93 -6.89 -3.95 8.16
CA LYS A 93 -6.66 -4.29 6.76
C LYS A 93 -5.24 -4.80 6.59
N GLU A 94 -5.07 -5.78 5.72
CA GLU A 94 -3.75 -6.27 5.33
C GLU A 94 -3.63 -6.50 3.82
N ALA A 95 -2.39 -6.54 3.33
CA ALA A 95 -2.11 -6.82 1.93
C ALA A 95 -2.64 -8.23 1.51
N ALA A 96 -3.33 -8.31 0.37
CA ALA A 96 -4.08 -9.51 -0.02
C ALA A 96 -3.23 -10.70 -0.51
N LEU A 97 -1.97 -10.48 -0.88
CA LEU A 97 -1.08 -11.51 -1.45
C LEU A 97 -0.30 -12.32 -0.42
N GLY A 98 -0.36 -11.94 0.86
CA GLY A 98 0.26 -12.71 1.94
C GLY A 98 1.80 -12.67 1.95
N ILE A 99 2.37 -13.58 2.75
CA ILE A 99 3.80 -13.56 3.09
C ILE A 99 4.73 -13.81 1.91
N VAL A 100 4.35 -14.71 1.00
CA VAL A 100 5.17 -15.08 -0.16
C VAL A 100 5.44 -13.85 -1.03
N TRP A 101 4.42 -13.02 -1.25
CA TRP A 101 4.62 -11.76 -1.95
C TRP A 101 5.37 -10.73 -1.12
N ALA A 102 5.07 -10.64 0.18
CA ALA A 102 5.70 -9.71 1.10
C ALA A 102 7.23 -9.82 1.15
N ILE A 103 7.76 -11.05 1.11
CA ILE A 103 9.21 -11.31 1.10
C ILE A 103 9.85 -11.09 -0.27
N SER A 104 9.04 -11.11 -1.34
CA SER A 104 9.53 -11.01 -2.71
C SER A 104 9.62 -9.58 -3.24
N VAL A 105 9.27 -8.56 -2.45
CA VAL A 105 9.32 -7.15 -2.87
C VAL A 105 10.30 -6.34 -2.02
N ASN A 106 10.94 -5.34 -2.65
CA ASN A 106 11.97 -4.54 -1.98
C ASN A 106 11.37 -3.41 -1.12
N THR A 107 10.35 -2.72 -1.61
CA THR A 107 9.74 -1.59 -0.90
C THR A 107 8.23 -1.74 -0.88
N ARG A 108 7.61 -1.41 0.25
CA ARG A 108 6.17 -1.53 0.45
C ARG A 108 5.57 -0.29 1.06
N LEU A 109 4.62 0.28 0.33
CA LEU A 109 3.82 1.41 0.76
C LEU A 109 2.38 0.96 1.00
N MET A 110 1.79 1.37 2.11
CA MET A 110 0.36 1.23 2.37
C MET A 110 -0.30 2.59 2.43
N LEU A 111 -1.35 2.75 1.63
CA LEU A 111 -2.07 4.00 1.49
C LEU A 111 -3.40 3.89 2.22
N ALA A 112 -3.69 4.85 3.09
CA ALA A 112 -4.91 4.91 3.88
C ALA A 112 -5.63 6.25 3.70
N ARG A 113 -6.96 6.21 3.71
CA ARG A 113 -7.78 7.42 3.85
C ARG A 113 -7.85 7.77 5.33
N THR A 114 -7.65 9.03 5.68
CA THR A 114 -7.60 9.44 7.10
C THR A 114 -8.91 10.04 7.61
N GLY A 115 -9.86 10.33 6.71
CA GLY A 115 -11.11 11.05 7.04
C GLY A 115 -10.91 12.54 7.36
N ARG A 116 -9.68 12.96 7.67
CA ARG A 116 -9.32 14.36 7.92
C ARG A 116 -9.37 15.16 6.61
N ARG A 117 -9.84 16.41 6.72
CA ARG A 117 -9.81 17.38 5.63
C ARG A 117 -9.01 18.61 6.06
N ARG A 118 -8.29 19.21 5.11
CA ARG A 118 -7.48 20.42 5.33
C ARG A 118 -7.82 21.45 4.26
N ILE A 119 -7.84 22.72 4.66
CA ILE A 119 -7.89 23.86 3.74
C ILE A 119 -6.46 24.09 3.23
N LEU A 120 -6.30 24.18 1.90
CA LEU A 120 -5.00 24.45 1.29
C LEU A 120 -4.66 25.93 1.43
N SER A 121 -3.42 26.24 1.80
CA SER A 121 -2.92 27.61 1.75
C SER A 121 -2.48 27.98 0.32
N ASP A 122 -2.33 29.28 0.04
CA ASP A 122 -1.84 29.75 -1.26
C ASP A 122 -0.42 29.21 -1.58
N ASP A 123 0.39 28.91 -0.54
CA ASP A 123 1.70 28.27 -0.67
C ASP A 123 1.62 26.78 -1.08
N ASP A 124 0.60 26.05 -0.60
CA ASP A 124 0.34 24.66 -0.99
C ASP A 124 -0.01 24.62 -2.49
N LEU A 125 -0.79 25.59 -2.97
CA LEU A 125 -1.19 25.73 -4.39
C LEU A 125 -0.02 26.16 -5.30
N ARG A 126 0.86 27.03 -4.81
CA ARG A 126 2.07 27.47 -5.55
C ARG A 126 3.10 26.35 -5.70
N SER A 127 3.22 25.48 -4.69
CA SER A 127 4.15 24.35 -4.72
C SER A 127 3.78 23.33 -5.80
N ALA A 128 2.49 23.11 -6.04
CA ALA A 128 2.00 22.30 -7.16
C ALA A 128 2.35 22.93 -8.53
N LYS A 129 2.18 24.25 -8.67
CA LYS A 129 2.47 24.98 -9.91
C LYS A 129 3.97 25.04 -10.26
N ARG A 130 4.87 25.08 -9.27
CA ARG A 130 6.34 25.14 -9.51
C ARG A 130 6.91 23.89 -10.19
N ALA A 131 6.15 22.80 -10.30
CA ALA A 131 6.55 21.63 -11.07
C ALA A 131 6.47 21.82 -12.60
N ARG A 132 5.90 22.93 -13.11
CA ARG A 132 5.90 23.26 -14.55
C ARG A 132 6.14 24.75 -14.79
N SER A 133 7.04 25.03 -15.72
CA SER A 133 7.53 26.35 -16.15
C SER A 133 6.47 27.36 -16.59
N ASP A 134 6.79 28.63 -16.30
CA ASP A 134 6.38 29.92 -16.90
C ASP A 134 5.12 30.02 -17.76
N HIS A 135 4.05 30.55 -17.17
CA HIS A 135 3.13 31.48 -17.85
C HIS A 135 2.41 32.35 -16.80
N PRO A 136 2.37 33.69 -16.93
CA PRO A 136 1.72 34.55 -15.94
C PRO A 136 0.23 34.69 -16.28
N LEU A 137 -0.67 34.17 -15.45
CA LEU A 137 -2.10 34.49 -15.56
C LEU A 137 -2.77 34.70 -14.19
N GLN A 138 -3.03 35.99 -13.95
CA GLN A 138 -4.28 36.63 -13.50
C GLN A 138 -5.06 35.97 -12.35
N HIS A 139 -5.03 36.63 -11.20
CA HIS A 139 -5.90 36.41 -10.05
C HIS A 139 -7.37 36.60 -10.44
N GLN A 140 -8.15 35.51 -10.40
CA GLN A 140 -9.59 35.58 -10.11
C GLN A 140 -9.82 34.86 -8.79
N THR A 141 -10.11 35.65 -7.76
CA THR A 141 -10.60 35.24 -6.46
C THR A 141 -12.03 34.75 -6.60
N SER A 142 -12.23 33.44 -6.50
CA SER A 142 -13.53 32.83 -6.22
C SER A 142 -13.35 31.97 -4.97
N GLU A 143 -13.68 32.55 -3.81
CA GLU A 143 -13.59 31.93 -2.50
C GLU A 143 -14.64 30.82 -2.37
N THR A 144 -14.29 29.63 -2.81
CA THR A 144 -14.79 28.41 -2.18
C THR A 144 -13.58 27.72 -1.58
N GLU A 145 -13.42 27.79 -0.26
CA GLU A 145 -12.34 27.10 0.46
C GLU A 145 -12.52 25.58 0.28
N GLU A 146 -11.96 25.04 -0.81
CA GLU A 146 -12.10 23.63 -1.12
C GLU A 146 -11.30 22.81 -0.10
N LYS A 147 -12.03 22.08 0.75
CA LYS A 147 -11.45 21.21 1.77
C LYS A 147 -10.97 19.91 1.13
N VAL A 148 -9.66 19.74 1.01
CA VAL A 148 -9.06 18.55 0.40
C VAL A 148 -8.90 17.42 1.42
N LEU A 149 -9.14 16.19 0.96
CA LEU A 149 -9.02 14.99 1.79
C LEU A 149 -7.54 14.65 2.04
N VAL A 150 -7.17 14.58 3.32
CA VAL A 150 -5.85 14.11 3.75
C VAL A 150 -5.82 12.59 3.72
N ARG A 151 -4.82 12.06 3.02
CA ARG A 151 -4.49 10.65 2.94
C ARG A 151 -3.16 10.42 3.65
N ARG A 152 -2.85 9.15 3.91
CA ARG A 152 -1.64 8.75 4.63
C ARG A 152 -0.94 7.64 3.88
N ILE A 153 0.38 7.73 3.79
CA ILE A 153 1.25 6.67 3.29
C ILE A 153 2.06 6.15 4.46
N HIS A 154 2.07 4.83 4.62
CA HIS A 154 2.94 4.10 5.52
C HIS A 154 4.01 3.39 4.70
N LEU A 155 5.28 3.73 4.94
CA LEU A 155 6.39 2.91 4.50
C LEU A 155 6.49 1.71 5.44
N VAL A 156 5.95 0.58 5.00
CA VAL A 156 5.90 -0.67 5.79
C VAL A 156 7.28 -1.31 5.81
N PHE A 157 7.96 -1.33 4.66
CA PHE A 157 9.29 -1.93 4.52
C PHE A 157 10.06 -1.25 3.39
N SER A 158 11.36 -1.04 3.61
CA SER A 158 12.36 -0.76 2.58
C SER A 158 13.73 -1.13 3.11
N PRO A 159 14.65 -1.66 2.27
CA PRO A 159 16.05 -1.82 2.66
C PRO A 159 16.80 -0.49 2.74
N PHE A 160 16.22 0.62 2.26
CA PHE A 160 16.92 1.91 2.12
C PHE A 160 16.40 2.99 3.08
N ALA A 161 15.31 2.74 3.81
CA ALA A 161 14.72 3.72 4.71
C ALA A 161 14.00 3.05 5.88
N HIS A 162 14.03 3.70 7.04
CA HIS A 162 13.27 3.27 8.21
C HIS A 162 11.76 3.35 7.95
N PRO A 163 10.95 2.50 8.60
CA PRO A 163 9.50 2.63 8.58
C PRO A 163 9.08 4.05 8.96
N ALA A 164 8.23 4.64 8.13
CA ALA A 164 7.84 6.04 8.25
C ALA A 164 6.39 6.22 7.83
N THR A 165 5.78 7.34 8.26
CA THR A 165 4.41 7.69 7.91
C THR A 165 4.38 9.14 7.44
N LEU A 166 3.72 9.39 6.31
CA LEU A 166 3.58 10.71 5.72
C LEU A 166 2.11 10.97 5.37
N ASP A 167 1.62 12.16 5.68
CA ASP A 167 0.31 12.62 5.23
C ASP A 167 0.47 13.35 3.89
N TYR A 168 -0.45 13.12 2.95
CA TYR A 168 -0.46 13.74 1.62
C TYR A 168 -1.88 14.11 1.18
N VAL A 169 -1.97 14.98 0.20
CA VAL A 169 -3.21 15.37 -0.48
C VAL A 169 -3.08 15.05 -1.97
N ILE A 170 -4.22 14.89 -2.65
CA ILE A 170 -4.28 14.75 -4.11
C ILE A 170 -4.95 16.01 -4.62
N LEU A 171 -4.27 16.73 -5.50
CA LEU A 171 -4.77 17.95 -6.13
C LEU A 171 -5.36 17.60 -7.51
N GLY A 172 -6.03 18.56 -8.16
CA GLY A 172 -6.71 18.32 -9.44
C GLY A 172 -5.78 17.89 -10.58
N ASP A 173 -4.48 18.14 -10.45
CA ASP A 173 -3.41 17.77 -11.39
C ASP A 173 -2.68 16.46 -11.03
N GLY A 174 -3.07 15.79 -9.94
CA GLY A 174 -2.49 14.52 -9.48
C GLY A 174 -1.77 14.62 -8.14
#